data_AF-A0AAE1GS16-F1
#
_entry.id   AF-A0AAE1GS16-F1
#
_cell.length_a   1.000
_cell.length_b   1.000
_cell.length_c   1.000
_cell.angle_alpha   90.00
_cell.angle_beta   90.00
_cell.angle_gamma   90.00
#
_symmetry.space_group_name_H-M   'P 1'
#
loop_
_entity.id
_entity.type
_entity.pdbx_description
1 polymer ?
#
loop_
_entity_poly.entity_id
_entity_poly.type
_entity_poly.pdbx_seq_one_letter_code
_entity_poly.pdbx_strand_id
1 'polypeptide(L)'
;MKRGIKIRCLFMQTLAGELVRPWAEMRLQQRGMKSSVKFIIKSCFNITCDRPPNETIAAGPHTKRRCKICPYKKAKQTRTVCSYCDKPVCPVHSHVTCNECED
;
A
#
# COMPACT_ATOMS: atom_id res chain seq x y z
N MET A 1 -13.65 -27.75 -26.86
CA MET A 1 -13.43 -26.39 -27.42
C MET A 1 -12.96 -25.38 -26.35
N LYS A 2 -11.71 -25.45 -25.84
CA LYS A 2 -11.22 -24.53 -24.78
C LYS A 2 -9.88 -23.84 -25.08
N ARG A 3 -9.18 -24.20 -26.17
CA ARG A 3 -7.83 -23.66 -26.48
C ARG A 3 -7.87 -22.25 -27.07
N GLY A 4 -8.80 -21.95 -27.99
CA GLY A 4 -8.87 -20.63 -28.65
C GLY A 4 -9.18 -19.47 -27.70
N ILE A 5 -10.01 -19.70 -26.68
CA ILE A 5 -10.34 -18.68 -25.66
C ILE A 5 -9.09 -18.29 -24.85
N LYS A 6 -8.25 -19.27 -24.48
CA LYS A 6 -7.01 -19.01 -23.74
C LYS A 6 -6.01 -18.18 -24.54
N ILE A 7 -5.87 -18.44 -25.84
CA ILE A 7 -4.97 -17.69 -26.72
C ILE A 7 -5.43 -16.24 -26.86
N ARG A 8 -6.73 -16.01 -27.07
CA ARG A 8 -7.28 -14.65 -27.15
C ARG A 8 -7.12 -13.88 -25.84
N CYS A 9 -7.36 -14.53 -24.70
CA CYS A 9 -7.15 -13.91 -23.39
C CYS A 9 -5.69 -13.53 -23.15
N LEU A 10 -4.74 -14.42 -23.47
CA LEU A 10 -3.31 -14.13 -23.35
C LEU A 10 -2.90 -12.98 -24.27
N PHE A 11 -3.35 -13.00 -25.53
CA PHE A 11 -3.07 -11.92 -26.47
C PHE A 11 -3.58 -10.57 -25.95
N MET A 12 -4.81 -10.52 -25.44
CA MET A 12 -5.37 -9.29 -24.88
C MET A 12 -4.63 -8.81 -23.62
N GLN A 13 -4.13 -9.73 -22.78
CA GLN A 13 -3.30 -9.39 -21.63
C GLN A 13 -1.97 -8.78 -22.06
N THR A 14 -1.30 -9.38 -23.06
CA THR A 14 -0.05 -8.84 -23.61
C THR A 14 -0.27 -7.45 -24.22
N LEU A 15 -1.29 -7.31 -25.07
CA LEU A 15 -1.62 -6.04 -25.73
C LEU A 15 -1.95 -4.95 -24.70
N ALA A 16 -2.76 -5.26 -23.68
CA ALA A 16 -3.07 -4.32 -22.61
C ALA A 16 -1.79 -3.89 -21.84
N GLY A 17 -0.89 -4.83 -21.57
CA GLY A 17 0.39 -4.55 -20.94
C GLY A 17 1.25 -3.59 -21.78
N GLU A 18 1.41 -3.86 -23.07
CA GLU A 18 2.18 -3.03 -24.00
C GLU A 18 1.63 -1.61 -24.13
N LEU A 19 0.31 -1.47 -24.22
CA LEU A 19 -0.35 -0.16 -24.32
C LEU A 19 -0.20 0.66 -23.03
N VAL A 20 -0.26 0.03 -21.86
CA VAL A 20 -0.22 0.72 -20.56
C VAL A 20 1.21 1.04 -20.12
N ARG A 21 2.20 0.25 -20.54
CA ARG A 21 3.60 0.36 -20.11
C ARG A 21 4.21 1.78 -20.15
N PRO A 22 4.19 2.53 -21.26
CA PRO A 22 4.83 3.85 -21.32
C PRO A 22 4.17 4.84 -20.34
N TRP A 23 2.86 4.76 -20.19
CA TRP A 23 2.11 5.60 -19.26
C TRP A 23 2.42 5.25 -17.81
N ALA A 24 2.55 3.96 -17.50
CA ALA A 24 2.89 3.46 -16.18
C ALA A 24 4.31 3.89 -15.75
N GLU A 25 5.28 3.80 -16.67
CA GLU A 25 6.66 4.26 -16.46
C GLU A 25 6.72 5.78 -16.25
N MET A 26 6.02 6.57 -17.08
CA MET A 26 5.92 8.02 -16.89
C MET A 26 5.29 8.38 -15.54
N ARG A 27 4.26 7.63 -15.11
CA ARG A 27 3.59 7.85 -13.82
C ARG A 27 4.54 7.59 -12.64
N LEU A 28 5.44 6.59 -12.74
CA LEU A 28 6.42 6.29 -11.70
C LEU A 28 7.39 7.44 -11.43
N GLN A 29 7.67 8.28 -12.44
CA GLN A 29 8.54 9.45 -12.31
C GLN A 29 7.88 10.61 -11.55
N GLN A 30 6.56 10.61 -11.38
CA GLN A 30 5.85 11.67 -10.67
C GLN A 30 6.16 11.68 -9.15
N ARG A 31 6.51 12.86 -8.63
CA ARG A 31 6.69 13.08 -7.18
C ARG A 31 5.33 13.00 -6.46
N GLY A 32 5.31 12.40 -5.27
CA GLY A 32 4.09 12.31 -4.44
C GLY A 32 3.16 11.12 -4.72
N MET A 33 3.51 10.21 -5.64
CA MET A 33 2.71 8.99 -5.84
C MET A 33 2.77 8.07 -4.60
N LYS A 34 1.60 7.55 -4.21
CA LYS A 34 1.45 6.59 -3.11
C LYS A 34 2.30 5.33 -3.34
N SER A 35 2.97 4.87 -2.28
CA SER A 35 3.87 3.71 -2.32
C SER A 35 3.16 2.43 -2.78
N SER A 36 1.89 2.24 -2.42
CA SER A 36 1.09 1.09 -2.87
C SER A 36 0.90 1.06 -4.38
N VAL A 37 0.66 2.22 -5.00
CA VAL A 37 0.49 2.34 -6.46
C VAL A 37 1.83 2.11 -7.17
N LYS A 38 2.93 2.67 -6.64
CA LYS A 38 4.28 2.39 -7.15
C LYS A 38 4.59 0.90 -7.13
N PHE A 39 4.25 0.23 -6.03
CA PHE A 39 4.46 -1.21 -5.89
C PHE A 39 3.68 -2.00 -6.94
N ILE A 40 2.37 -1.75 -7.10
CA ILE A 40 1.53 -2.45 -8.08
C ILE A 40 2.10 -2.26 -9.49
N ILE A 41 2.45 -1.03 -9.88
CA ILE A 41 3.00 -0.76 -11.21
C ILE A 41 4.30 -1.54 -11.41
N LYS A 42 5.23 -1.48 -10.45
CA LYS A 42 6.50 -2.21 -10.55
C LYS A 42 6.31 -3.73 -10.61
N SER A 43 5.37 -4.27 -9.82
CA SER A 43 5.01 -5.69 -9.84
C SER A 43 4.40 -6.13 -11.17
N CYS A 44 3.52 -5.31 -11.77
CA CYS A 44 2.91 -5.62 -13.07
C CYS A 44 3.92 -5.66 -14.21
N PHE A 45 4.98 -4.84 -14.16
CA PHE A 45 5.98 -4.73 -15.23
C PHE A 45 7.33 -5.37 -14.89
N ASN A 46 7.43 -6.11 -13.78
CA ASN A 46 8.68 -6.71 -13.27
C ASN A 46 9.85 -5.70 -13.23
N ILE A 47 9.56 -4.44 -12.96
CA ILE A 47 10.58 -3.40 -12.80
C ILE A 47 11.22 -3.66 -11.44
N THR A 48 12.50 -4.02 -11.43
CA THR A 48 13.26 -4.33 -10.21
C THR A 48 13.06 -3.23 -9.19
N CYS A 49 12.38 -3.59 -8.10
CA CYS A 49 12.44 -2.82 -6.89
C CYS A 49 13.83 -3.06 -6.31
N ASP A 50 14.75 -2.11 -6.49
CA ASP A 50 15.62 -1.74 -5.39
C ASP A 50 14.69 -1.28 -4.27
N ARG A 51 14.19 -2.26 -3.52
CA ARG A 51 13.65 -2.06 -2.21
C ARG A 51 14.90 -1.73 -1.41
N PRO A 52 15.16 -0.48 -0.98
CA PRO A 52 15.75 -0.39 0.35
C PRO A 52 14.81 -1.25 1.20
N PRO A 53 15.35 -2.24 1.94
CA PRO A 53 14.55 -3.13 2.77
C PRO A 53 13.46 -2.30 3.37
N ASN A 54 12.24 -2.85 3.40
CA ASN A 54 11.23 -2.25 4.23
C ASN A 54 11.80 -2.32 5.65
N GLU A 55 12.58 -1.32 6.01
CA GLU A 55 12.37 -0.59 7.22
C GLU A 55 10.85 -0.31 7.20
N THR A 56 10.08 -1.28 7.68
CA THR A 56 9.58 -1.10 9.04
C THR A 56 10.70 -0.40 9.77
N ILE A 57 10.75 0.94 9.60
CA ILE A 57 11.21 1.80 10.63
C ILE A 57 10.24 1.33 11.70
N ALA A 58 10.68 0.38 12.52
CA ALA A 58 10.35 0.32 13.92
C ALA A 58 10.79 1.71 14.36
N ALA A 59 9.93 2.67 14.01
CA ALA A 59 10.11 4.07 14.22
C ALA A 59 10.13 4.03 15.72
N GLY A 60 11.35 4.21 16.25
CA GLY A 60 11.67 3.81 17.61
C GLY A 60 10.60 4.37 18.54
N PRO A 61 10.46 3.85 19.76
CA PRO A 61 9.40 4.18 20.71
C PRO A 61 9.10 5.69 20.90
N HIS A 62 9.93 6.58 20.37
CA HIS A 62 9.86 8.03 20.40
C HIS A 62 9.16 8.72 19.20
N THR A 63 8.92 8.05 18.06
CA THR A 63 8.34 8.71 16.88
C THR A 63 6.80 8.71 16.90
N LYS A 64 6.20 9.91 16.89
CA LYS A 64 4.74 10.09 16.86
C LYS A 64 4.19 9.70 15.48
N ARG A 65 3.27 8.73 15.43
CA ARG A 65 2.53 8.33 14.21
C ARG A 65 1.13 8.95 14.21
N ARG A 66 0.44 8.99 13.07
CA ARG A 66 -0.98 9.39 13.02
C ARG A 66 -1.88 8.19 13.29
N CYS A 67 -2.96 8.40 14.03
CA CYS A 67 -3.98 7.38 14.24
C CYS A 67 -4.55 6.90 12.90
N LYS A 68 -4.69 5.58 12.74
CA LYS A 68 -5.22 4.95 11.52
C LYS A 68 -6.76 4.94 11.44
N ILE A 69 -7.43 5.02 12.58
CA ILE A 69 -8.90 5.01 12.67
C ILE A 69 -9.47 6.41 12.43
N CYS A 70 -8.75 7.46 12.84
CA CYS A 70 -9.19 8.83 12.59
C CYS A 70 -9.25 9.15 11.07
N PRO A 71 -10.25 9.93 10.63
CA PRO A 71 -10.26 10.50 9.28
C PRO A 71 -8.97 11.27 9.00
N TYR A 72 -8.41 11.14 7.78
CA TYR A 72 -7.07 11.65 7.44
C TYR A 72 -6.82 13.12 7.84
N LYS A 73 -7.81 14.01 7.63
CA LYS A 73 -7.73 15.44 7.97
C LYS A 73 -7.79 15.72 9.48
N LYS A 74 -8.34 14.80 10.27
CA LYS A 74 -8.50 14.91 11.74
C LYS A 74 -7.60 13.92 12.48
N ALA A 75 -6.64 13.30 11.78
CA ALA A 75 -5.83 12.22 12.33
C ALA A 75 -4.87 12.73 13.40
N LYS A 76 -5.21 12.45 14.66
CA LYS A 76 -4.41 12.83 15.82
C LYS A 76 -3.06 12.11 15.82
N GLN A 77 -2.01 12.80 16.24
CA GLN A 77 -0.72 12.17 16.50
C GLN A 77 -0.80 11.31 17.76
N THR A 78 -0.15 10.15 17.74
CA THR A 78 -0.18 9.17 18.81
C THR A 78 1.14 8.40 18.89
N ARG A 79 1.44 7.93 20.11
CA ARG A 79 2.49 6.95 20.40
C ARG A 79 1.93 5.58 20.76
N THR A 80 0.64 5.49 21.03
CA THR A 80 -0.03 4.24 21.40
C THR A 80 -0.35 3.42 20.16
N VAL A 81 -0.08 2.12 20.26
CA VAL A 81 -0.42 1.12 19.26
C VAL A 81 -1.45 0.16 19.84
N CYS A 82 -2.31 -0.40 18.99
CA CYS A 82 -3.23 -1.46 19.41
C CYS A 82 -2.43 -2.72 19.77
N SER A 83 -2.71 -3.31 20.92
CA SER A 83 -2.04 -4.54 21.38
C SER A 83 -2.34 -5.78 20.51
N TYR A 84 -3.39 -5.73 19.68
CA TYR A 84 -3.81 -6.84 18.81
C TYR A 84 -3.35 -6.72 17.35
N CYS A 85 -3.30 -5.51 16.80
CA CYS A 85 -3.02 -5.30 15.37
C CYS A 85 -1.86 -4.34 15.08
N ASP A 86 -1.17 -3.86 16.11
CA ASP A 86 -0.01 -2.96 16.05
C ASP A 86 -0.26 -1.64 15.29
N LYS A 87 -1.51 -1.33 14.96
CA LYS A 87 -1.88 -0.07 14.30
C LYS A 87 -1.78 1.08 15.30
N PRO A 88 -1.22 2.23 14.92
CA PRO A 88 -1.20 3.42 15.78
C PRO A 88 -2.63 3.96 15.97
N VAL A 89 -3.01 4.14 17.22
CA VAL A 89 -4.35 4.57 17.65
C VAL A 89 -4.28 5.75 18.59
N CYS A 90 -5.16 6.74 18.45
CA CYS A 90 -5.20 7.87 19.38
C CYS A 90 -5.90 7.45 20.67
N PRO A 91 -5.83 8.25 21.76
CA PRO A 91 -6.47 7.94 23.04
C PRO A 91 -7.98 7.67 22.96
N VAL A 92 -8.66 8.20 21.93
CA VAL A 92 -10.09 8.00 21.70
C VAL A 92 -10.39 6.63 21.07
N HIS A 93 -9.40 6.01 20.42
CA HIS A 93 -9.54 4.72 19.73
C HIS A 93 -8.62 3.65 20.35
N SER A 94 -8.15 3.85 21.58
CA SER A 94 -7.23 2.95 22.28
C SER A 94 -7.87 2.48 23.60
N HIS A 95 -8.78 1.53 23.54
CA HIS A 95 -9.38 0.90 24.71
C HIS A 95 -8.80 -0.51 24.87
N VAL A 96 -7.52 -0.64 25.30
CA VAL A 96 -6.76 -1.93 25.36
C VAL A 96 -6.54 -2.55 23.96
N THR A 97 -7.62 -2.76 23.24
CA THR A 97 -7.77 -3.03 21.82
C THR A 97 -8.18 -1.76 21.07
N CYS A 98 -8.05 -1.76 19.75
CA CYS A 98 -8.65 -0.72 18.93
C CYS A 98 -10.07 -1.13 18.54
N ASN A 99 -10.92 -0.16 18.20
CA ASN A 99 -12.30 -0.44 17.82
C ASN A 99 -12.41 -1.41 16.62
N GLU A 100 -11.41 -1.47 15.73
CA GLU A 100 -11.37 -2.46 14.63
C GLU A 100 -11.05 -3.89 15.07
N CYS A 101 -10.63 -4.11 16.33
CA CYS A 101 -10.34 -5.42 16.90
C CYS A 101 -11.34 -5.83 17.99
N GLU A 102 -12.22 -4.92 18.41
CA GLU A 102 -13.32 -5.22 19.34
C GLU A 102 -14.57 -5.75 18.62
N ASP A 103 -14.68 -5.48 17.31
CA ASP A 103 -15.61 -6.11 16.36
C ASP A 103 -14.94 -7.32 15.67
#